data_AF-A0A7C3E6J4-F1
#
_entry.id   AF-A0A7C3E6J4-F1
#
_cell.length_a   1.000
_cell.length_b   1.000
_cell.length_c   1.000
_cell.angle_alpha   90.00
_cell.angle_beta   90.00
_cell.angle_gamma   90.00
#
_symmetry.space_group_name_H-M   'P 1'
#
loop_
_entity.id
_entity.type
_entity.pdbx_description
1 polymer ?
#
loop_
_entity_poly.entity_id
_entity_poly.type
_entity_poly.pdbx_seq_one_letter_code
_entity_poly.pdbx_strand_id
1 'polypeptide(L)'
;MSRNAIESARSVIRESLASASLPCFTCSFQAEDVALLHLLLAERPEIPVLFLETGYHFRALTEYRDQLARQWGFHLVNLQARQSVE
;
A
#
# COMPACT_ATOMS: atom_id res chain seq x y z
N MET A 1 -22.38 -14.22 16.27
CA MET A 1 -21.26 -13.38 16.76
C MET A 1 -20.81 -12.50 15.61
N SER A 2 -21.00 -11.18 15.70
CA SER A 2 -20.49 -10.26 14.68
C SER A 2 -18.97 -10.35 14.69
N ARG A 3 -18.36 -10.83 13.61
CA ARG A 3 -16.90 -10.83 13.45
C ARG A 3 -16.47 -9.37 13.37
N ASN A 4 -15.56 -8.93 14.24
CA ASN A 4 -14.97 -7.61 14.13
C ASN A 4 -14.23 -7.54 12.78
N ALA A 5 -14.66 -6.64 11.90
CA ALA A 5 -14.12 -6.53 10.54
C ALA A 5 -12.61 -6.25 10.55
N ILE A 6 -12.11 -5.49 11.54
CA ILE A 6 -10.68 -5.18 11.69
C ILE A 6 -9.90 -6.44 12.10
N GLU A 7 -10.42 -7.24 13.03
CA GLU A 7 -9.76 -8.50 13.42
C GLU A 7 -9.74 -9.49 12.27
N SER A 8 -10.82 -9.55 11.48
CA SER A 8 -10.89 -10.38 10.28
C SER A 8 -9.84 -9.93 9.25
N ALA A 9 -9.69 -8.63 9.01
CA ALA A 9 -8.67 -8.09 8.11
C ALA A 9 -7.26 -8.42 8.59
N ARG A 10 -6.97 -8.26 9.89
CA ARG A 10 -5.67 -8.65 10.49
C ARG A 10 -5.37 -10.15 10.36
N SER A 11 -6.39 -11.02 10.43
CA SER A 11 -6.19 -12.45 10.19
C SER A 11 -5.75 -12.71 8.76
N VAL A 12 -6.47 -12.14 7.79
CA VAL A 12 -6.17 -12.29 6.35
C VAL A 12 -4.78 -11.75 6.02
N ILE A 13 -4.39 -10.61 6.58
CA ILE A 13 -3.04 -10.04 6.40
C ILE A 13 -1.98 -11.03 6.89
N ARG A 14 -2.10 -11.53 8.14
CA ARG A 14 -1.11 -12.44 8.73
C ARG A 14 -1.00 -13.75 7.94
N GLU A 15 -2.12 -14.32 7.52
CA GLU A 15 -2.16 -15.53 6.70
C GLU A 15 -1.50 -15.32 5.33
N SER A 16 -1.75 -14.17 4.69
CA SER A 16 -1.15 -13.81 3.40
C SER A 16 0.36 -13.59 3.52
N LEU A 17 0.81 -12.90 4.57
CA LEU A 17 2.23 -12.68 4.84
C LEU A 17 2.97 -13.98 5.16
N ALA A 18 2.34 -14.90 5.89
CA ALA A 18 2.95 -16.18 6.25
C ALA A 18 3.13 -17.14 5.05
N SER A 19 2.30 -16.99 4.01
CA SER A 19 2.31 -17.86 2.82
C SER A 19 3.15 -17.31 1.67
N ALA A 20 3.43 -15.99 1.65
CA ALA A 20 4.18 -15.34 0.59
C ALA A 20 5.70 -15.38 0.83
N SER A 21 6.48 -15.73 -0.20
CA SER A 21 7.95 -15.69 -0.14
C SER A 21 8.53 -14.27 -0.28
N LEU A 22 7.89 -13.43 -1.09
CA LEU A 22 8.27 -12.04 -1.36
C LEU A 22 7.02 -11.14 -1.37
N PRO A 23 6.40 -10.90 -0.21
CA PRO A 23 5.18 -10.10 -0.14
C PRO A 23 5.44 -8.64 -0.52
N CYS A 24 4.49 -8.06 -1.24
CA CYS A 24 4.41 -6.64 -1.54
C CYS A 24 2.95 -6.20 -1.48
N PHE A 25 2.71 -4.88 -1.41
CA PHE A 25 1.36 -4.33 -1.42
C PHE A 25 1.21 -3.31 -2.53
N THR A 26 0.32 -3.56 -3.48
CA THR A 26 -0.03 -2.56 -4.50
C THR A 26 -1.03 -1.57 -3.92
N CYS A 27 -0.73 -0.27 -4.01
CA CYS A 27 -1.56 0.77 -3.40
C CYS A 27 -1.81 1.88 -4.42
N SER A 28 -3.09 2.17 -4.69
CA SER A 28 -3.51 3.30 -5.54
C SER A 28 -3.68 4.60 -4.75
N PHE A 29 -3.57 4.54 -3.41
CA PHE A 29 -3.82 5.63 -2.46
C PHE A 29 -5.28 6.11 -2.40
N GLN A 30 -6.23 5.24 -2.78
CA GLN A 30 -7.63 5.40 -2.39
C GLN A 30 -7.83 5.13 -0.88
N ALA A 31 -8.97 5.56 -0.33
CA ALA A 31 -9.21 5.53 1.11
C ALA A 31 -9.13 4.12 1.71
N GLU A 32 -9.69 3.14 1.00
CA GLU A 32 -9.66 1.72 1.36
C GLU A 32 -8.24 1.14 1.37
N ASP A 33 -7.42 1.51 0.38
CA ASP A 33 -6.02 1.07 0.28
C ASP A 33 -5.20 1.67 1.42
N VAL A 34 -5.43 2.94 1.76
CA VAL A 34 -4.73 3.62 2.86
C VAL A 34 -5.11 3.02 4.21
N ALA A 35 -6.39 2.67 4.41
CA ALA A 35 -6.84 1.97 5.60
C ALA A 35 -6.20 0.58 5.72
N LEU A 36 -6.12 -0.17 4.62
CA LEU A 36 -5.46 -1.47 4.59
C LEU A 36 -3.95 -1.34 4.82
N LEU A 37 -3.30 -0.35 4.20
CA LEU A 37 -1.88 -0.05 4.40
C LEU A 37 -1.58 0.22 5.87
N HIS A 38 -2.43 1.00 6.56
CA HIS A 38 -2.27 1.27 7.98
C HIS A 38 -2.27 -0.02 8.83
N LEU A 39 -3.18 -0.96 8.53
CA LEU A 39 -3.21 -2.25 9.22
C LEU A 39 -1.99 -3.11 8.86
N LEU A 40 -1.58 -3.09 7.59
CA LEU A 40 -0.47 -3.90 7.08
C LEU A 40 0.88 -3.46 7.66
N LEU A 41 1.13 -2.16 7.77
CA LEU A 41 2.36 -1.61 8.34
C LEU A 41 2.54 -1.96 9.82
N ALA A 42 1.46 -2.24 10.55
CA ALA A 42 1.55 -2.73 11.92
C ALA A 42 2.06 -4.17 12.01
N GLU A 43 1.87 -4.98 10.96
CA GLU A 43 2.31 -6.38 10.90
C GLU A 43 3.66 -6.53 10.16
N ARG A 44 3.93 -5.72 9.13
CA ARG A 44 5.15 -5.74 8.31
C ARG A 44 5.56 -4.32 7.88
N PRO A 45 6.24 -3.54 8.74
CA PRO A 45 6.61 -2.15 8.47
C PRO A 45 7.46 -1.92 7.22
N GLU A 46 8.31 -2.90 6.87
CA GLU A 46 9.25 -2.84 5.75
C GLU A 46 8.68 -3.37 4.43
N ILE A 47 7.38 -3.72 4.38
CA ILE A 47 6.78 -4.25 3.16
C ILE A 47 6.92 -3.25 2.00
N PRO A 48 7.35 -3.66 0.80
CA PRO A 48 7.34 -2.79 -0.37
C PRO A 48 5.90 -2.39 -0.72
N VAL A 49 5.64 -1.08 -0.71
CA VAL A 49 4.38 -0.50 -1.18
C VAL A 49 4.57 -0.05 -2.62
N LEU A 50 3.96 -0.78 -3.55
CA LEU A 50 4.11 -0.56 -4.98
C LEU A 50 3.04 0.41 -5.47
N PHE A 51 3.49 1.52 -6.05
CA PHE A 51 2.63 2.46 -6.76
C PHE A 51 2.88 2.37 -8.26
N LEU A 52 1.82 2.22 -9.05
CA LEU A 52 1.92 2.28 -10.51
C LEU A 52 1.81 3.73 -10.99
N GLU A 53 2.95 4.31 -11.35
CA GLU A 53 3.02 5.64 -11.94
C GLU A 53 2.69 5.56 -13.43
N THR A 54 1.51 6.05 -13.79
CA THR A 54 0.96 5.93 -15.14
C THR A 54 1.30 7.11 -16.05
N GLY A 55 1.74 8.23 -15.48
CA GLY A 55 1.88 9.50 -16.19
C GLY A 55 0.58 10.31 -16.31
N TYR A 56 -0.55 9.76 -15.84
CA TYR A 56 -1.87 10.42 -15.91
C TYR A 56 -2.45 10.80 -14.56
N HIS A 57 -1.69 10.63 -13.47
CA HIS A 57 -2.15 10.94 -12.12
C HIS A 57 -2.23 12.45 -11.89
N PHE A 58 -3.20 12.89 -11.11
CA PHE A 58 -3.24 14.26 -10.63
C PHE A 58 -2.04 14.53 -9.73
N ARG A 59 -1.42 15.70 -9.85
CA ARG A 59 -0.30 16.11 -8.97
C ARG A 59 -0.64 16.02 -7.48
N ALA A 60 -1.88 16.33 -7.11
CA ALA A 60 -2.34 16.22 -5.72
C ALA A 60 -2.30 14.78 -5.18
N LEU A 61 -2.50 13.77 -6.05
CA LEU A 61 -2.41 12.36 -5.64
C LEU A 61 -0.97 11.97 -5.33
N THR A 62 -0.02 12.34 -6.19
CA THR A 62 1.41 12.03 -5.97
C THR A 62 1.96 12.77 -4.76
N GLU A 63 1.56 14.03 -4.55
CA GLU A 63 1.89 14.81 -3.35
C GLU A 63 1.31 14.17 -2.06
N TYR A 64 0.04 13.73 -2.09
CA TYR A 64 -0.61 13.05 -0.97
C TYR A 64 0.10 11.75 -0.59
N ARG A 65 0.36 10.90 -1.59
CA ARG A 65 1.13 9.66 -1.43
C ARG A 65 2.50 9.91 -0.79
N ASP A 66 3.27 10.87 -1.33
CA ASP A 66 4.63 11.14 -0.89
C ASP A 66 4.65 11.77 0.51
N GLN A 67 3.64 12.56 0.85
CA GLN A 67 3.44 13.06 2.22
C GLN A 67 3.16 11.89 3.18
N LEU A 68 2.27 10.97 2.81
CA LEU A 68 1.91 9.82 3.64
C LEU A 68 3.13 8.92 3.89
N ALA A 69 3.91 8.63 2.85
CA ALA A 69 5.16 7.86 2.94
C ALA A 69 6.15 8.48 3.91
N ARG A 70 6.33 9.81 3.86
CA ARG A 70 7.20 10.55 4.79
C ARG A 70 6.68 10.53 6.22
N GLN A 71 5.37 10.71 6.41
CA GLN A 71 4.77 10.77 7.74
C GLN A 71 4.77 9.41 8.45
N TRP A 72 4.54 8.33 7.70
CA TRP A 72 4.41 6.98 8.26
C TRP A 72 5.70 6.16 8.15
N GLY A 73 6.68 6.60 7.36
CA GLY A 73 8.00 5.99 7.26
C GLY A 73 8.02 4.64 6.54
N PHE A 74 7.12 4.39 5.57
CA PHE A 74 7.08 3.13 4.83
C PHE A 74 7.88 3.16 3.52
N HIS A 75 8.23 1.97 3.02
CA HIS A 75 8.99 1.79 1.79
C HIS A 75 8.09 1.91 0.54
N LEU A 76 8.02 3.12 -0.03
CA LEU A 76 7.33 3.38 -1.29
C LEU A 76 8.22 3.05 -2.50
N VAL A 77 7.69 2.26 -3.43
CA VAL A 77 8.34 1.90 -4.70
C VAL A 77 7.47 2.35 -5.87
N ASN A 78 8.00 3.26 -6.70
CA ASN A 78 7.33 3.67 -7.92
C ASN A 78 7.66 2.69 -9.06
N LEU A 79 6.63 2.07 -9.61
CA LEU A 79 6.69 1.27 -10.83
C LEU A 79 6.32 2.16 -12.01
N GLN A 80 7.20 2.21 -13.00
CA GLN A 80 7.01 3.00 -14.22
C GLN A 80 7.01 2.09 -15.43
N ALA A 81 6.16 2.42 -16.40
CA ALA A 81 6.21 1.77 -17.70
C ALA A 81 7.52 2.12 -18.41
N ARG A 82 8.05 1.18 -19.21
CA ARG A 82 9.22 1.43 -20.06
C ARG A 82 9.00 2.61 -21.03
N GLN A 83 7.74 2.78 -21.45
CA GLN A 83 7.27 3.89 -22.27
C GLN A 83 6.11 4.54 -21.52
N SER A 84 6.30 5.80 -21.16
CA SER A 84 5.29 6.63 -20.50
C SER A 84 4.85 7.72 -21.46
N VAL A 85 3.73 8.37 -21.14
CA VAL A 85 3.41 9.66 -21.74
C VAL A 85 4.34 10.75 -21.22
N GLU A 86 4.63 11.71 -22.09
CA GLU A 86 5.26 13.00 -21.80
C GLU A 86 4.18 14.09 -21.72
#